data_AF-A0A2I0D1F1-F1
#
_entry.id   AF-A0A2I0D1F1-F1
#
_cell.length_a   1.000
_cell.length_b   1.000
_cell.length_c   1.000
_cell.angle_alpha   90.00
_cell.angle_beta   90.00
_cell.angle_gamma   90.00
#
_symmetry.space_group_name_H-M   'P 1'
#
loop_
_entity.id
_entity.type
_entity.pdbx_description
1 polymer ?
#
loop_
_entity_poly.entity_id
_entity_poly.type
_entity_poly.pdbx_seq_one_letter_code
_entity_poly.pdbx_strand_id
1 'polypeptide(L)'
;RITSDVPPDAENPFAKTVGNFCGLAGAIPDAIVRGTGLVHQRTGTALDIFGEHSITGGLFSRSNRRIVDELVDRCNEHIDIRIVPPERDRFGRVPVNARVAYESGVAMIGCDCGENSSDLPKLVEIGAEIHKNHSLPTLNEVVDRVCTRMALRLIDVAVEQGLVLKNSSIGFTGRAAISGRKPEYILEGITERNLFDNPNDHVVFVDDGLARGAALMGRCMNSLGKPKNPIGGVRGGPCIMSRRIKIGK
;
A
#
# COMPACT_ATOMS: atom_id res chain seq x y z
N ARG A 1 -1.24 -7.59 3.75
CA ARG A 1 -1.40 -9.06 3.82
C ARG A 1 -1.35 -9.63 2.42
N ILE A 2 -0.65 -10.75 2.24
CA ILE A 2 -0.51 -11.49 1.00
C ILE A 2 -0.96 -12.93 1.26
N THR A 3 -1.73 -13.51 0.35
CA THR A 3 -2.28 -14.87 0.47
C THR A 3 -1.78 -15.77 -0.64
N SER A 4 -1.62 -17.07 -0.35
CA SER A 4 -1.24 -18.07 -1.33
C SER A 4 -2.26 -18.18 -2.45
N ASP A 5 -1.85 -18.74 -3.59
CA ASP A 5 -2.80 -19.25 -4.56
C ASP A 5 -3.63 -20.40 -3.97
N VAL A 6 -4.77 -20.63 -4.61
CA VAL A 6 -5.67 -21.73 -4.31
C VAL A 6 -6.14 -22.35 -5.63
N PRO A 7 -5.86 -23.65 -5.87
CA PRO A 7 -6.31 -24.34 -7.06
C PRO A 7 -7.85 -24.28 -7.22
N PRO A 8 -8.38 -24.12 -8.45
CA PRO A 8 -9.83 -24.09 -8.69
C PRO A 8 -10.57 -25.37 -8.25
N ASP A 9 -9.87 -26.50 -8.30
CA ASP A 9 -10.35 -27.83 -7.93
C ASP A 9 -10.14 -28.15 -6.44
N ALA A 10 -9.52 -27.25 -5.67
CA ALA A 10 -9.31 -27.45 -4.25
C ALA A 10 -10.66 -27.71 -3.55
N GLU A 11 -10.75 -28.84 -2.86
CA GLU A 11 -11.92 -29.22 -2.07
C GLU A 11 -12.24 -28.12 -1.04
N ASN A 12 -11.18 -27.63 -0.39
CA ASN A 12 -11.20 -26.59 0.63
C ASN A 12 -10.35 -25.39 0.18
N PRO A 13 -10.92 -24.42 -0.53
CA PRO A 13 -10.17 -23.33 -1.13
C PRO A 13 -9.82 -22.23 -0.12
N PHE A 14 -9.03 -22.59 0.90
CA PHE A 14 -8.54 -21.68 1.93
C PHE A 14 -7.12 -21.23 1.62
N ALA A 15 -6.96 -19.95 1.30
CA ALA A 15 -5.64 -19.37 1.09
C ALA A 15 -4.90 -19.19 2.42
N LYS A 16 -3.62 -19.54 2.45
CA LYS A 16 -2.74 -19.31 3.60
C LYS A 16 -2.16 -17.91 3.54
N THR A 17 -1.87 -17.30 4.68
CA THR A 17 -1.06 -16.08 4.68
C THR A 17 0.38 -16.46 4.37
N VAL A 18 0.91 -15.92 3.27
CA VAL A 18 2.30 -16.19 2.81
C VAL A 18 3.17 -14.94 2.88
N GLY A 19 2.56 -13.78 3.13
CA GLY A 19 3.31 -12.57 3.39
C GLY A 19 2.49 -11.49 4.07
N ASN A 20 3.17 -10.47 4.57
CA ASN A 20 2.54 -9.29 5.15
C ASN A 20 3.35 -8.03 4.90
N PHE A 21 2.66 -6.89 4.91
CA PHE A 21 3.27 -5.56 4.82
C PHE A 21 3.31 -4.93 6.21
N CYS A 22 4.38 -4.21 6.54
CA CYS A 22 4.51 -3.48 7.78
C CYS A 22 5.35 -2.21 7.63
N GLY A 23 5.37 -1.38 8.67
CA GLY A 23 6.18 -0.17 8.73
C GLY A 23 5.41 1.12 8.44
N LEU A 24 6.11 2.12 7.90
CA LEU A 24 5.61 3.47 7.68
C LEU A 24 4.82 3.56 6.37
N ALA A 25 3.52 3.80 6.48
CA ALA A 25 2.67 4.17 5.35
C ALA A 25 2.43 5.69 5.36
N GLY A 26 1.34 6.14 6.01
CA GLY A 26 0.97 7.56 6.09
C GLY A 26 1.97 8.46 6.81
N ALA A 27 2.84 7.90 7.66
CA ALA A 27 3.84 8.68 8.39
C ALA A 27 4.88 9.36 7.47
N ILE A 28 5.15 8.82 6.28
CA ILE A 28 6.06 9.41 5.30
C ILE A 28 5.48 10.69 4.69
N PRO A 29 4.29 10.68 4.05
CA PRO A 29 3.71 11.92 3.55
C PRO A 29 3.39 12.92 4.66
N ASP A 30 3.04 12.45 5.87
CA ASP A 30 2.85 13.31 7.03
C ASP A 30 4.15 14.06 7.43
N ALA A 31 5.31 13.41 7.35
CA ALA A 31 6.59 14.06 7.63
C ALA A 31 6.90 15.16 6.61
N ILE A 32 6.65 14.91 5.33
CA ILE A 32 6.84 15.91 4.27
C ILE A 32 5.96 17.15 4.54
N VAL A 33 4.66 16.96 4.81
CA VAL A 33 3.77 18.12 5.02
C VAL A 33 4.05 18.87 6.33
N ARG A 34 4.56 18.21 7.37
CA ARG A 34 4.94 18.88 8.63
C ARG A 34 6.07 19.90 8.43
N GLY A 35 6.92 19.71 7.43
CA GLY A 35 7.95 20.68 7.05
C GLY A 35 7.40 22.05 6.63
N THR A 36 6.16 22.08 6.13
CA THR A 36 5.55 23.32 5.63
C THR A 36 5.19 24.32 6.74
N GLY A 37 5.03 23.86 7.98
CA GLY A 37 4.49 24.69 9.08
C GLY A 37 2.99 25.00 8.95
N LEU A 38 2.30 24.50 7.91
CA LEU A 38 0.86 24.69 7.72
C LEU A 38 0.01 23.75 8.59
N VAL A 39 0.64 22.72 9.15
CA VAL A 39 0.00 21.72 10.00
C VAL A 39 0.73 21.61 11.33
N HIS A 40 0.06 21.04 12.33
CA HIS A 40 0.67 20.85 13.64
C HIS A 40 1.93 19.98 13.56
N GLN A 41 3.05 20.45 14.10
CA GLN A 41 4.38 19.83 13.91
C GLN A 41 4.45 18.36 14.35
N ARG A 42 3.62 17.93 15.30
CA ARG A 42 3.65 16.57 15.86
C ARG A 42 2.52 15.66 15.37
N THR A 43 1.37 16.24 15.06
CA THR A 43 0.13 15.49 14.79
C THR A 43 -0.49 15.82 13.44
N GLY A 44 0.01 16.86 12.77
CA GLY A 44 -0.44 17.25 11.44
C GLY A 44 -0.22 16.14 10.43
N THR A 45 -1.13 16.04 9.49
CA THR A 45 -1.19 14.99 8.48
C THR A 45 -1.34 15.60 7.10
N ALA A 46 -1.03 14.82 6.06
CA ALA A 46 -1.23 15.26 4.68
C ALA A 46 -2.71 15.60 4.38
N LEU A 47 -3.64 15.00 5.11
CA LEU A 47 -5.06 15.30 5.01
C LEU A 47 -5.38 16.75 5.36
N ASP A 48 -4.70 17.30 6.36
CA ASP A 48 -4.99 18.66 6.86
C ASP A 48 -4.69 19.75 5.83
N ILE A 49 -3.84 19.45 4.83
CA ILE A 49 -3.51 20.35 3.71
C ILE A 49 -4.37 20.07 2.48
N PHE A 50 -4.54 18.80 2.12
CA PHE A 50 -5.09 18.43 0.80
C PHE A 50 -6.56 17.98 0.83
N GLY A 51 -7.14 17.75 2.00
CA GLY A 51 -8.51 17.24 2.15
C GLY A 51 -8.72 15.84 1.58
N GLU A 52 -9.99 15.42 1.45
CA GLU A 52 -10.36 14.13 0.83
C GLU A 52 -10.34 14.18 -0.70
N HIS A 53 -10.57 15.37 -1.27
CA HIS A 53 -10.55 15.61 -2.71
C HIS A 53 -9.31 16.44 -3.05
N SER A 54 -8.27 15.75 -3.51
CA SER A 54 -7.10 16.38 -4.10
C SER A 54 -7.50 17.33 -5.22
N ILE A 55 -6.90 18.52 -5.18
CA ILE A 55 -7.08 19.58 -6.17
C ILE A 55 -6.71 19.00 -7.54
N THR A 56 -7.68 18.98 -8.46
CA THR A 56 -7.47 18.57 -9.86
C THR A 56 -6.37 19.44 -10.47
N GLY A 57 -5.29 18.79 -10.89
CA GLY A 57 -4.03 19.41 -11.27
C GLY A 57 -4.18 20.34 -12.48
N GLY A 58 -3.67 21.56 -12.35
CA GLY A 58 -3.38 22.41 -13.50
C GLY A 58 -2.26 21.80 -14.35
N LEU A 59 -2.16 22.20 -15.62
CA LEU A 59 -1.08 21.77 -16.51
C LEU A 59 0.29 22.10 -15.90
N PHE A 60 1.04 21.07 -15.48
CA PHE A 60 2.43 21.23 -15.07
C PHE A 60 3.34 21.40 -16.29
N SER A 61 4.18 22.44 -16.29
CA SER A 61 5.19 22.63 -17.34
C SER A 61 6.27 21.53 -17.27
N ARG A 62 6.98 21.29 -18.38
CA ARG A 62 8.13 20.36 -18.42
C ARG A 62 9.22 20.69 -17.39
N SER A 63 9.42 21.98 -17.07
CA SER A 63 10.40 22.40 -16.05
C SER A 63 9.95 22.00 -14.65
N ASN A 64 8.66 22.15 -14.34
CA ASN A 64 8.11 21.75 -13.05
C ASN A 64 8.19 20.23 -12.85
N ARG A 65 8.04 19.45 -13.93
CA ARG A 65 8.17 17.99 -13.86
C ARG A 65 9.56 17.54 -13.42
N ARG A 66 10.64 18.15 -13.96
CA ARG A 66 12.02 17.81 -13.56
C ARG A 66 12.28 18.08 -12.07
N ILE A 67 11.83 19.23 -11.58
CA ILE A 67 11.97 19.62 -10.16
C ILE A 67 11.21 18.62 -9.27
N VAL A 68 9.99 18.27 -9.66
CA VAL A 68 9.19 17.27 -8.95
C VAL A 68 9.90 15.92 -8.91
N ASP A 69 10.41 15.44 -10.05
CA ASP A 69 11.08 14.14 -10.12
C ASP A 69 12.34 14.12 -9.23
N GLU A 70 13.14 15.19 -9.24
CA GLU A 70 14.32 15.35 -8.35
C GLU A 70 13.94 15.32 -6.86
N LEU A 71 12.89 16.06 -6.47
CA LEU A 71 12.41 16.06 -5.08
C LEU A 71 11.87 14.69 -4.66
N VAL A 72 11.20 13.98 -5.58
CA VAL A 72 10.70 12.63 -5.35
C VAL A 72 11.86 11.65 -5.19
N ASP A 73 12.91 11.76 -6.01
CA ASP A 73 14.15 10.96 -5.87
C ASP A 73 14.79 11.19 -4.51
N ARG A 74 15.04 12.44 -4.12
CA ARG A 74 15.58 12.81 -2.80
C ARG A 74 14.76 12.26 -1.64
N CYS A 75 13.43 12.31 -1.73
CA CYS A 75 12.57 11.68 -0.72
C CYS A 75 12.76 10.17 -0.67
N ASN A 76 12.84 9.52 -1.83
CA ASN A 76 12.92 8.05 -1.93
C ASN A 76 14.28 7.49 -1.52
N GLU A 77 15.36 8.26 -1.62
CA GLU A 77 16.69 7.91 -1.10
C GLU A 77 16.66 7.61 0.41
N HIS A 78 15.76 8.27 1.15
CA HIS A 78 15.58 8.05 2.59
C HIS A 78 14.60 6.92 2.91
N ILE A 79 13.87 6.39 1.93
CA ILE A 79 12.82 5.39 2.14
C ILE A 79 13.38 4.00 1.86
N ASP A 80 13.43 3.17 2.90
CA ASP A 80 13.87 1.77 2.84
C ASP A 80 12.66 0.85 2.67
N ILE A 81 12.61 0.14 1.54
CA ILE A 81 11.58 -0.86 1.25
C ILE A 81 12.28 -2.15 0.89
N ARG A 82 12.08 -3.19 1.71
CA ARG A 82 12.73 -4.50 1.57
C ARG A 82 12.02 -5.58 2.38
N ILE A 83 12.51 -6.81 2.28
CA ILE A 83 12.19 -7.84 3.26
C ILE A 83 12.79 -7.45 4.62
N VAL A 84 11.95 -7.47 5.65
CA VAL A 84 12.35 -7.14 7.02
C VAL A 84 13.36 -8.18 7.49
N PRO A 85 14.56 -7.76 7.92
CA PRO A 85 15.57 -8.68 8.41
C PRO A 85 15.09 -9.45 9.67
N PRO A 86 15.44 -10.76 9.82
CA PRO A 86 14.93 -11.60 10.92
C PRO A 86 15.27 -11.11 12.32
N GLU A 87 16.37 -10.38 12.47
CA GLU A 87 16.86 -9.81 13.73
C GLU A 87 16.09 -8.58 14.20
N ARG A 88 15.21 -8.03 13.36
CA ARG A 88 14.44 -6.82 13.68
C ARG A 88 13.22 -7.14 14.54
N ASP A 89 13.07 -6.39 15.63
CA ASP A 89 11.87 -6.33 16.47
C ASP A 89 10.96 -5.13 16.12
N ARG A 90 11.44 -4.26 15.24
CA ARG A 90 10.75 -3.08 14.74
C ARG A 90 11.20 -2.78 13.30
N PHE A 91 10.26 -2.28 12.50
CA PHE A 91 10.54 -1.67 11.20
C PHE A 91 9.78 -0.34 11.13
N GLY A 92 10.49 0.77 11.00
CA GLY A 92 9.94 2.10 11.26
C GLY A 92 9.47 2.26 12.70
N ARG A 93 8.19 2.57 12.88
CA ARG A 93 7.57 2.67 14.22
C ARG A 93 6.76 1.44 14.60
N VAL A 94 6.65 0.46 13.69
CA VAL A 94 5.78 -0.70 13.88
C VAL A 94 6.56 -1.83 14.56
N PRO A 95 6.14 -2.29 15.75
CA PRO A 95 6.73 -3.49 16.36
C PRO A 95 6.41 -4.71 15.50
N VAL A 96 7.40 -5.57 15.29
CA VAL A 96 7.29 -6.78 14.47
C VAL A 96 7.99 -7.94 15.16
N ASN A 97 7.64 -9.16 14.76
CA ASN A 97 8.38 -10.37 15.11
C ASN A 97 8.90 -10.99 13.83
N ALA A 98 9.97 -10.42 13.28
CA ALA A 98 10.50 -10.80 11.97
C ALA A 98 11.04 -12.24 11.97
N ARG A 99 11.67 -12.66 13.08
CA ARG A 99 12.17 -14.03 13.24
C ARG A 99 11.07 -15.07 13.10
N VAL A 100 9.94 -14.92 13.80
CA VAL A 100 8.82 -15.88 13.72
C VAL A 100 8.21 -15.89 12.32
N ALA A 101 8.11 -14.73 11.67
CA ALA A 101 7.62 -14.66 10.29
C ALA A 101 8.53 -15.42 9.32
N TYR A 102 9.85 -15.22 9.44
CA TYR A 102 10.86 -15.94 8.66
C TYR A 102 10.81 -17.46 8.88
N GLU A 103 10.81 -17.91 10.14
CA GLU A 103 10.71 -19.33 10.52
C GLU A 103 9.40 -19.97 10.04
N SER A 104 8.33 -19.19 9.93
CA SER A 104 7.02 -19.65 9.45
C SER A 104 6.87 -19.58 7.92
N GLY A 105 7.92 -19.18 7.19
CA GLY A 105 7.87 -19.02 5.73
C GLY A 105 6.95 -17.89 5.27
N VAL A 106 6.71 -16.88 6.12
CA VAL A 106 5.90 -15.70 5.82
C VAL A 106 6.81 -14.53 5.46
N ALA A 107 6.75 -14.08 4.21
CA ALA A 107 7.52 -12.93 3.76
C ALA A 107 7.01 -11.63 4.41
N MET A 108 7.84 -11.00 5.22
CA MET A 108 7.52 -9.71 5.83
C MET A 108 8.18 -8.59 5.03
N ILE A 109 7.38 -7.81 4.30
CA ILE A 109 7.84 -6.69 3.48
C ILE A 109 7.62 -5.39 4.28
N GLY A 110 8.71 -4.68 4.55
CA GLY A 110 8.71 -3.47 5.35
C GLY A 110 8.84 -2.20 4.51
N CYS A 111 8.29 -1.10 5.03
CA CYS A 111 8.62 0.25 4.62
C CYS A 111 9.13 1.06 5.82
N ASP A 112 10.32 1.65 5.73
CA ASP A 112 10.92 2.52 6.75
C ASP A 112 11.44 3.80 6.10
N CYS A 113 11.81 4.77 6.92
CA CYS A 113 12.55 5.95 6.52
C CYS A 113 13.82 6.04 7.38
N GLY A 114 14.95 5.63 6.79
CA GLY A 114 16.19 5.36 7.52
C GLY A 114 16.07 4.08 8.37
N GLU A 115 16.60 4.13 9.59
CA GLU A 115 16.50 3.04 10.56
C GLU A 115 15.54 3.42 11.69
N ASN A 116 14.41 2.71 11.79
CA ASN A 116 13.37 2.98 12.77
C ASN A 116 12.90 4.44 12.75
N SER A 117 12.66 4.97 11.54
CA SER A 117 12.26 6.37 11.29
C SER A 117 13.34 7.44 11.55
N SER A 118 14.62 7.08 11.62
CA SER A 118 15.72 8.02 11.85
C SER A 118 15.78 9.17 10.82
N ASP A 119 15.35 8.91 9.59
CA ASP A 119 15.47 9.86 8.47
C ASP A 119 14.17 10.66 8.23
N LEU A 120 13.12 10.45 9.02
CA LEU A 120 11.92 11.29 8.93
C LEU A 120 12.20 12.80 9.04
N PRO A 121 13.14 13.29 9.89
CA PRO A 121 13.50 14.71 9.90
C PRO A 121 14.01 15.22 8.55
N LYS A 122 14.69 14.40 7.75
CA LYS A 122 15.15 14.79 6.40
C LYS A 122 13.97 15.02 5.46
N LEU A 123 12.90 14.21 5.57
CA LEU A 123 11.67 14.44 4.82
C LEU A 123 10.96 15.74 5.25
N VAL A 124 11.03 16.09 6.54
CA VAL A 124 10.53 17.38 7.05
C VAL A 124 11.31 18.54 6.43
N GLU A 125 12.64 18.43 6.34
CA GLU A 125 13.49 19.44 5.70
C GLU A 125 13.17 19.63 4.22
N ILE A 126 13.00 18.53 3.47
CA ILE A 126 12.58 18.58 2.07
C ILE A 126 11.20 19.24 1.95
N GLY A 127 10.25 18.91 2.82
CA GLY A 127 8.94 19.55 2.85
C GLY A 127 8.99 21.05 3.09
N ALA A 128 9.87 21.50 4.00
CA ALA A 128 10.11 22.91 4.27
C ALA A 128 10.72 23.65 3.07
N GLU A 129 11.68 23.02 2.39
CA GLU A 129 12.28 23.54 1.16
C GLU A 129 11.23 23.72 0.06
N ILE A 130 10.38 22.72 -0.16
CA ILE A 130 9.31 22.80 -1.15
C ILE A 130 8.36 23.95 -0.84
N HIS A 131 7.96 24.11 0.42
CA HIS A 131 7.05 25.18 0.80
C HIS A 131 7.66 26.58 0.61
N LYS A 132 8.97 26.71 0.87
CA LYS A 132 9.68 27.99 0.76
C LYS A 132 9.95 28.37 -0.70
N ASN A 133 10.28 27.40 -1.55
CA ASN A 133 10.80 27.63 -2.89
C ASN A 133 9.78 27.33 -4.00
N HIS A 134 8.71 26.60 -3.70
CA HIS A 134 7.73 26.11 -4.66
C HIS A 134 6.28 26.27 -4.16
N SER A 135 5.33 25.91 -5.02
CA SER A 135 3.90 26.09 -4.76
C SER A 135 3.26 24.87 -4.08
N LEU A 136 2.11 25.06 -3.40
CA LEU A 136 1.34 23.97 -2.82
C LEU A 136 0.94 22.86 -3.82
N PRO A 137 0.57 23.15 -5.08
CA PRO A 137 0.38 22.11 -6.09
C PRO A 137 1.64 21.27 -6.34
N THR A 138 2.84 21.86 -6.27
CA THR A 138 4.11 21.14 -6.41
C THR A 138 4.30 20.18 -5.24
N LEU A 139 4.02 20.63 -4.01
CA LEU A 139 4.06 19.79 -2.81
C LEU A 139 3.08 18.61 -2.93
N ASN A 140 1.85 18.86 -3.38
CA ASN A 140 0.84 17.81 -3.56
C ASN A 140 1.32 16.75 -4.56
N GLU A 141 1.84 17.18 -5.72
CA GLU A 141 2.36 16.27 -6.75
C GLU A 141 3.57 15.46 -6.24
N VAL A 142 4.48 16.06 -5.47
CA VAL A 142 5.61 15.33 -4.84
C VAL A 142 5.08 14.27 -3.87
N VAL A 143 4.12 14.63 -3.01
CA VAL A 143 3.50 13.68 -2.06
C VAL A 143 2.82 12.52 -2.80
N ASP A 144 2.06 12.81 -3.85
CA ASP A 144 1.40 11.79 -4.66
C ASP A 144 2.40 10.82 -5.31
N ARG A 145 3.47 11.36 -5.91
CA ARG A 145 4.51 10.55 -6.55
C ARG A 145 5.36 9.76 -5.56
N VAL A 146 5.67 10.32 -4.39
CA VAL A 146 6.39 9.60 -3.32
C VAL A 146 5.56 8.41 -2.85
N CYS A 147 4.28 8.62 -2.51
CA CYS A 147 3.39 7.53 -2.11
C CYS A 147 3.20 6.48 -3.20
N THR A 148 3.08 6.90 -4.46
CA THR A 148 3.00 6.00 -5.61
C THR A 148 4.26 5.14 -5.71
N ARG A 149 5.44 5.76 -5.69
CA ARG A 149 6.71 5.03 -5.81
C ARG A 149 6.93 4.07 -4.65
N MET A 150 6.53 4.44 -3.44
CA MET A 150 6.52 3.52 -2.30
C MET A 150 5.63 2.31 -2.57
N ALA A 151 4.39 2.53 -3.00
CA ALA A 151 3.44 1.46 -3.31
C ALA A 151 3.97 0.51 -4.39
N LEU A 152 4.56 1.06 -5.45
CA LEU A 152 5.15 0.28 -6.54
C LEU A 152 6.39 -0.49 -6.08
N ARG A 153 7.28 0.10 -5.27
CA ARG A 153 8.44 -0.59 -4.69
C ARG A 153 8.03 -1.74 -3.75
N LEU A 154 6.94 -1.58 -3.00
CA LEU A 154 6.38 -2.67 -2.19
C LEU A 154 5.89 -3.85 -3.06
N ILE A 155 5.30 -3.55 -4.22
CA ILE A 155 4.91 -4.56 -5.20
C ILE A 155 6.16 -5.21 -5.80
N ASP A 156 7.18 -4.43 -6.16
CA ASP A 156 8.42 -4.95 -6.75
C ASP A 156 9.08 -5.99 -5.84
N VAL A 157 9.22 -5.69 -4.54
CA VAL A 157 9.72 -6.67 -3.56
C VAL A 157 8.81 -7.91 -3.49
N ALA A 158 7.48 -7.75 -3.56
CA ALA A 158 6.59 -8.90 -3.56
C ALA A 158 6.73 -9.76 -4.85
N VAL A 159 6.94 -9.13 -6.00
CA VAL A 159 7.20 -9.81 -7.28
C VAL A 159 8.52 -10.58 -7.21
N GLU A 160 9.58 -9.97 -6.69
CA GLU A 160 10.90 -10.60 -6.52
C GLU A 160 10.84 -11.83 -5.60
N GLN A 161 9.94 -11.82 -4.62
CA GLN A 161 9.68 -12.97 -3.74
C GLN A 161 8.71 -14.02 -4.34
N GLY A 162 8.26 -13.84 -5.58
CA GLY A 162 7.30 -14.76 -6.23
C GLY A 162 5.91 -14.74 -5.60
N LEU A 163 5.53 -13.65 -4.95
CA LEU A 163 4.28 -13.52 -4.20
C LEU A 163 3.14 -12.91 -5.01
N VAL A 164 3.44 -12.36 -6.19
CA VAL A 164 2.45 -11.80 -7.12
C VAL A 164 2.29 -12.76 -8.29
N LEU A 165 1.19 -13.49 -8.29
CA LEU A 165 0.85 -14.48 -9.31
C LEU A 165 -0.08 -13.89 -10.36
N LYS A 166 -0.18 -14.52 -11.53
CA LYS A 166 -1.04 -14.04 -12.63
C LYS A 166 -2.50 -13.85 -12.23
N ASN A 167 -3.02 -14.68 -11.33
CA ASN A 167 -4.40 -14.60 -10.84
C ASN A 167 -4.56 -13.74 -9.57
N SER A 168 -3.48 -13.13 -9.07
CA SER A 168 -3.51 -12.27 -7.88
C SER A 168 -4.35 -11.02 -8.13
N SER A 169 -4.91 -10.48 -7.06
CA SER A 169 -5.53 -9.15 -7.04
C SER A 169 -4.78 -8.29 -6.04
N ILE A 170 -4.51 -7.04 -6.41
CA ILE A 170 -3.81 -6.08 -5.57
C ILE A 170 -4.83 -5.06 -5.05
N GLY A 171 -5.02 -5.07 -3.73
CA GLY A 171 -5.90 -4.13 -3.05
C GLY A 171 -5.10 -3.00 -2.41
N PHE A 172 -5.42 -1.77 -2.75
CA PHE A 172 -4.91 -0.57 -2.08
C PHE A 172 -5.98 -0.04 -1.13
N THR A 173 -5.55 0.24 0.10
CA THR A 173 -6.43 0.77 1.14
C THR A 173 -5.81 1.95 1.86
N GLY A 174 -6.68 2.85 2.30
CA GLY A 174 -6.29 4.00 3.10
C GLY A 174 -5.74 5.15 2.26
N ARG A 175 -5.80 6.34 2.85
CA ARG A 175 -5.54 7.62 2.18
C ARG A 175 -4.15 7.75 1.59
N ALA A 176 -3.16 7.02 2.11
CA ALA A 176 -1.81 7.02 1.56
C ALA A 176 -1.77 6.54 0.09
N ALA A 177 -2.73 5.73 -0.37
CA ALA A 177 -2.77 5.18 -1.72
C ALA A 177 -3.99 5.58 -2.56
N ILE A 178 -5.10 6.02 -1.94
CA ILE A 178 -6.38 6.22 -2.65
C ILE A 178 -6.78 7.69 -2.89
N SER A 179 -6.14 8.64 -2.21
CA SER A 179 -6.37 10.07 -2.44
C SER A 179 -5.44 10.58 -3.55
N GLY A 180 -5.64 11.80 -4.03
CA GLY A 180 -4.71 12.34 -5.02
C GLY A 180 -4.96 11.79 -6.41
N ARG A 181 -3.93 11.95 -7.23
CA ARG A 181 -3.76 11.21 -8.50
C ARG A 181 -3.05 9.88 -8.28
N LYS A 182 -2.85 9.45 -7.03
CA LYS A 182 -2.15 8.21 -6.68
C LYS A 182 -2.79 6.97 -7.31
N PRO A 183 -4.13 6.81 -7.35
CA PRO A 183 -4.73 5.67 -8.05
C PRO A 183 -4.36 5.60 -9.53
N GLU A 184 -4.35 6.74 -10.22
CA GLU A 184 -3.93 6.85 -11.62
C GLU A 184 -2.47 6.42 -11.77
N TYR A 185 -1.55 7.04 -11.01
CA TYR A 185 -0.12 6.75 -11.11
C TYR A 185 0.24 5.31 -10.69
N ILE A 186 -0.46 4.76 -9.70
CA ILE A 186 -0.27 3.36 -9.28
C ILE A 186 -0.72 2.41 -10.39
N LEU A 187 -1.88 2.67 -11.00
CA LEU A 187 -2.39 1.84 -12.09
C LEU A 187 -1.48 1.92 -13.33
N GLU A 188 -1.00 3.11 -13.68
CA GLU A 188 0.01 3.32 -14.73
C GLU A 188 1.27 2.50 -14.42
N GLY A 189 1.83 2.64 -13.21
CA GLY A 189 3.03 1.93 -12.82
C GLY A 189 2.89 0.40 -12.76
N ILE A 190 1.70 -0.12 -12.42
CA ILE A 190 1.41 -1.56 -12.50
C ILE A 190 1.31 -2.03 -13.96
N THR A 191 0.72 -1.21 -14.83
CA THR A 191 0.60 -1.50 -16.26
C THR A 191 1.98 -1.57 -16.91
N GLU A 192 2.88 -0.62 -16.61
CA GLU A 192 4.25 -0.60 -17.11
C GLU A 192 5.07 -1.83 -16.70
N ARG A 193 4.77 -2.42 -15.53
CA ARG A 193 5.41 -3.65 -15.04
C ARG A 193 4.91 -4.91 -15.72
N ASN A 194 3.86 -4.83 -16.54
CA ASN A 194 3.24 -5.97 -17.23
C ASN A 194 2.89 -7.13 -16.28
N LEU A 195 2.40 -6.81 -15.06
CA LEU A 195 2.06 -7.82 -14.06
C LEU A 195 0.81 -8.63 -14.43
N PHE A 196 -0.11 -8.02 -15.18
CA PHE A 196 -1.41 -8.59 -15.55
C PHE A 196 -1.76 -8.24 -16.99
N ASP A 197 -2.49 -9.13 -17.67
CA ASP A 197 -2.98 -8.90 -19.04
C ASP A 197 -3.98 -7.73 -19.09
N ASN A 198 -4.86 -7.64 -18.07
CA ASN A 198 -5.77 -6.51 -17.88
C ASN A 198 -5.69 -5.98 -16.44
N PRO A 199 -4.84 -4.98 -16.14
CA PRO A 199 -4.66 -4.45 -14.79
C PRO A 199 -5.96 -3.99 -14.12
N ASN A 200 -6.94 -3.48 -14.87
CA ASN A 200 -8.22 -2.99 -14.35
C ASN A 200 -9.04 -4.08 -13.64
N ASP A 201 -8.85 -5.35 -14.01
CA ASP A 201 -9.57 -6.46 -13.36
C ASP A 201 -8.86 -6.92 -12.07
N HIS A 202 -7.60 -6.54 -11.88
CA HIS A 202 -6.73 -7.04 -10.82
C HIS A 202 -6.49 -6.01 -9.70
N VAL A 203 -6.66 -4.73 -9.97
CA VAL A 203 -6.35 -3.65 -9.02
C VAL A 203 -7.64 -3.06 -8.45
N VAL A 204 -7.72 -2.93 -7.14
CA VAL A 204 -8.88 -2.35 -6.46
C VAL A 204 -8.42 -1.33 -5.42
N PHE A 205 -9.02 -0.14 -5.45
CA PHE A 205 -8.84 0.91 -4.45
C PHE A 205 -10.07 0.95 -3.53
N VAL A 206 -9.85 0.88 -2.22
CA VAL A 206 -10.93 0.89 -1.22
C VAL A 206 -10.61 1.81 -0.04
N ASP A 207 -11.62 2.49 0.49
CA ASP A 207 -11.43 3.41 1.62
C ASP A 207 -10.96 2.69 2.90
N ASP A 208 -11.63 1.59 3.23
CA ASP A 208 -11.35 0.79 4.42
C ASP A 208 -11.34 -0.71 4.09
N GLY A 209 -10.22 -1.17 3.54
CA GLY A 209 -9.97 -2.58 3.24
C GLY A 209 -9.81 -3.44 4.49
N LEU A 210 -9.42 -2.86 5.63
CA LEU A 210 -9.26 -3.58 6.89
C LEU A 210 -10.62 -3.91 7.52
N ALA A 211 -11.51 -2.93 7.71
CA ALA A 211 -12.84 -3.19 8.25
C ALA A 211 -13.71 -3.98 7.26
N ARG A 212 -13.65 -3.67 5.96
CA ARG A 212 -14.35 -4.48 4.94
C ARG A 212 -13.82 -5.90 4.88
N GLY A 213 -12.50 -6.08 4.95
CA GLY A 213 -11.85 -7.39 5.01
C GLY A 213 -12.22 -8.17 6.27
N ALA A 214 -12.22 -7.53 7.44
CA ALA A 214 -12.65 -8.14 8.70
C ALA A 214 -14.14 -8.52 8.67
N ALA A 215 -15.02 -7.65 8.15
CA ALA A 215 -16.44 -7.94 7.97
C ALA A 215 -16.66 -9.09 6.98
N LEU A 216 -15.90 -9.12 5.88
CA LEU A 216 -15.90 -10.20 4.90
C LEU A 216 -15.51 -11.53 5.56
N MET A 217 -14.40 -11.53 6.31
CA MET A 217 -13.87 -12.70 7.02
C MET A 217 -14.84 -13.18 8.11
N GLY A 218 -15.43 -12.27 8.89
CA GLY A 218 -16.44 -12.60 9.89
C GLY A 218 -17.69 -13.22 9.27
N ARG A 219 -18.21 -12.67 8.17
CA ARG A 219 -19.36 -13.28 7.47
C ARG A 219 -19.01 -14.61 6.80
N CYS A 220 -17.79 -14.73 6.28
CA CYS A 220 -17.24 -15.93 5.68
C CYS A 220 -17.08 -17.09 6.66
N MET A 221 -16.52 -16.81 7.84
CA MET A 221 -16.25 -17.79 8.89
C MET A 221 -17.52 -18.18 9.65
N ASN A 222 -18.46 -17.24 9.83
CA ASN A 222 -19.73 -17.49 10.52
C ASN A 222 -20.87 -17.92 9.57
N SER A 223 -20.58 -18.22 8.30
CA SER A 223 -21.58 -18.60 7.29
C SER A 223 -22.76 -17.60 7.13
N LEU A 224 -22.54 -16.31 7.38
CA LEU A 224 -23.55 -15.24 7.30
C LEU A 224 -23.74 -14.68 5.87
N GLY A 225 -23.28 -15.40 4.84
CA GLY A 225 -23.56 -15.08 3.43
C GLY A 225 -24.72 -15.91 2.89
N LYS A 226 -25.28 -15.51 1.74
CA LYS A 226 -26.39 -16.26 1.10
C LYS A 226 -25.88 -16.88 -0.21
N PRO A 227 -26.42 -18.03 -0.67
CA PRO A 227 -26.00 -18.64 -1.94
C PRO A 227 -26.06 -17.69 -3.15
N LYS A 228 -27.00 -16.74 -3.15
CA LYS A 228 -27.13 -15.69 -4.19
C LYS A 228 -26.07 -14.59 -4.10
N ASN A 229 -25.57 -14.28 -2.90
CA ASN A 229 -24.53 -13.27 -2.63
C ASN A 229 -23.46 -13.87 -1.71
N PRO A 230 -22.65 -14.78 -2.25
CA PRO A 230 -21.71 -15.53 -1.45
C PRO A 230 -20.42 -14.75 -1.19
N ILE A 231 -19.65 -15.21 -0.22
CA ILE A 231 -18.46 -14.50 0.23
C ILE A 231 -17.29 -15.48 0.34
N GLY A 232 -16.19 -15.15 -0.32
CA GLY A 232 -15.02 -16.00 -0.49
C GLY A 232 -15.09 -16.90 -1.73
N GLY A 233 -13.94 -17.35 -2.22
CA GLY A 233 -13.84 -18.22 -3.39
C GLY A 233 -12.47 -18.14 -4.07
N VAL A 234 -12.33 -18.89 -5.15
CA VAL A 234 -11.26 -18.72 -6.13
C VAL A 234 -11.68 -17.62 -7.11
N ARG A 235 -10.75 -16.76 -7.52
CA ARG A 235 -11.06 -15.70 -8.47
C ARG A 235 -11.60 -16.29 -9.78
N GLY A 236 -12.70 -15.73 -10.29
CA GLY A 236 -13.41 -16.25 -11.47
C GLY A 236 -14.15 -17.58 -11.25
N GLY A 237 -14.04 -18.17 -10.05
CA GLY A 237 -14.68 -19.43 -9.70
C GLY A 237 -16.06 -19.25 -9.05
N PRO A 238 -16.78 -20.36 -8.86
CA PRO A 238 -18.07 -20.34 -8.17
C PRO A 238 -17.90 -20.05 -6.67
N CYS A 239 -19.01 -19.63 -6.07
CA CYS A 239 -19.22 -19.58 -4.64
C CYS A 239 -18.73 -20.84 -3.89
N ILE A 240 -18.02 -20.64 -2.77
CA ILE A 240 -17.58 -21.74 -1.89
C ILE A 240 -18.42 -21.89 -0.61
N MET A 241 -19.48 -21.09 -0.44
CA MET A 241 -20.33 -21.11 0.77
C MET A 241 -20.99 -22.47 1.00
N SER A 242 -21.49 -23.11 -0.05
CA SER A 242 -22.10 -24.45 0.04
C SER A 242 -21.09 -25.51 0.51
N ARG A 243 -19.84 -25.41 0.07
CA ARG A 243 -18.74 -26.29 0.53
C ARG A 243 -18.44 -26.05 2.01
N ARG A 244 -18.37 -24.80 2.45
CA ARG A 244 -18.15 -24.45 3.88
C ARG A 244 -19.23 -24.96 4.82
N ILE A 245 -20.50 -24.83 4.44
CA ILE A 245 -21.63 -25.36 5.22
C ILE A 245 -21.52 -26.87 5.39
N LYS A 246 -20.97 -27.60 4.41
CA LYS A 246 -20.76 -29.05 4.52
C LYS A 246 -19.62 -29.42 5.47
N ILE A 247 -18.55 -28.62 5.53
CA ILE A 247 -17.39 -28.87 6.41
C ILE A 247 -17.70 -28.54 7.87
N GLY A 248 -18.52 -27.51 8.12
CA GLY A 248 -18.89 -27.07 9.47
C GLY A 248 -20.03 -27.87 10.11
N LYS A 249 -20.51 -28.94 9.46
CA LYS A 249 -21.45 -29.93 10.01
C LYS A 249 -20.67 -31.18 10.40
#